data_AF-A0A7W2RBG0-F1
#
_entry.id   AF-A0A7W2RBG0-F1
#
_cell.length_a   1.000
_cell.length_b   1.000
_cell.length_c   1.000
_cell.angle_alpha   90.00
_cell.angle_beta   90.00
_cell.angle_gamma   90.00
#
_symmetry.space_group_name_H-M   'P 1'
#
loop_
_entity.id
_entity.type
_entity.pdbx_description
1 polymer ?
#
loop_
_entity_poly.entity_id
_entity_poly.type
_entity_poly.pdbx_seq_one_letter_code
_entity_poly.pdbx_strand_id
1 'polypeptide(L)'
;MNKKVVSRILIALAIYGVFVALVVNFYDDSPSDMEWGDRESYNKQYIGKLTLEKFNFEQAIEELGSPDITEAKKIDEDSFQVTFYRTQHVKSDGFTTQDECTALLFKNGSLIAIGNTAYEQFQQL
;
A
#
# COMPACT_ATOMS: atom_id res chain seq x y z
N MET A 1 21.73 -8.86 -45.34
CA MET A 1 22.08 -8.00 -44.19
C MET A 1 23.50 -8.33 -43.73
N ASN A 2 24.34 -7.34 -43.41
CA ASN A 2 25.74 -7.57 -43.03
C ASN A 2 25.79 -8.33 -41.69
N LYS A 3 26.52 -9.46 -41.61
CA LYS A 3 26.64 -10.28 -40.39
C LYS A 3 27.12 -9.47 -39.18
N LYS A 4 27.96 -8.45 -39.41
CA LYS A 4 28.42 -7.52 -38.36
C LYS A 4 27.28 -6.64 -37.81
N VAL A 5 26.34 -6.25 -38.67
CA VAL A 5 25.16 -5.46 -38.28
C VAL A 5 24.19 -6.32 -37.48
N VAL A 6 23.92 -7.56 -37.93
CA VAL A 6 23.10 -8.53 -37.19
C VAL A 6 23.69 -8.78 -35.79
N SER A 7 24.99 -9.01 -35.70
CA SER A 7 25.68 -9.27 -34.42
C SER A 7 25.57 -8.08 -33.46
N ARG A 8 25.72 -6.84 -33.94
CA ARG A 8 25.58 -5.64 -33.10
C ARG A 8 24.15 -5.45 -32.57
N ILE A 9 23.14 -5.75 -33.40
CA ILE A 9 21.73 -5.69 -32.98
C ILE A 9 21.45 -6.71 -31.87
N LEU A 10 21.94 -7.95 -32.03
CA LEU A 10 21.77 -8.99 -31.02
C LEU A 10 22.44 -8.62 -29.68
N ILE A 11 23.63 -8.02 -29.73
CA ILE A 11 24.33 -7.54 -28.52
C ILE A 11 23.51 -6.42 -27.84
N ALA A 12 23.01 -5.46 -28.61
CA ALA A 12 22.19 -4.38 -28.05
C ALA A 12 20.91 -4.91 -27.40
N LEU A 13 20.23 -5.88 -28.02
CA LEU A 13 19.06 -6.54 -27.43
C LEU A 13 19.40 -7.32 -26.16
N ALA A 14 20.55 -8.02 -26.13
CA ALA A 14 20.99 -8.73 -24.93
C ALA A 14 21.28 -7.77 -23.78
N ILE A 15 21.97 -6.65 -24.05
CA ILE A 15 22.24 -5.61 -23.05
C ILE A 15 20.94 -5.00 -22.54
N TYR A 16 19.99 -4.70 -23.43
CA TYR A 16 18.68 -4.19 -23.04
C TYR A 16 17.91 -5.21 -22.17
N GLY A 17 17.95 -6.50 -22.53
CA GLY A 17 17.35 -7.56 -21.72
C GLY A 17 17.95 -7.66 -20.32
N VAL A 18 19.28 -7.54 -20.19
CA VAL A 18 19.95 -7.49 -18.88
C VAL A 18 19.53 -6.24 -18.10
N PHE A 19 19.45 -5.07 -18.74
CA PHE A 19 19.00 -3.85 -18.09
C PHE A 19 17.57 -3.98 -17.54
N VAL A 20 16.62 -4.49 -18.33
CA VAL A 20 15.25 -4.73 -17.88
C VAL A 20 15.21 -5.72 -16.72
N ALA A 21 15.98 -6.81 -16.79
CA ALA A 21 16.06 -7.77 -15.71
C ALA A 21 16.59 -7.12 -14.42
N LEU A 22 17.59 -6.24 -14.51
CA LEU A 22 18.08 -5.50 -13.35
C LEU A 22 17.02 -4.57 -12.76
N VAL A 23 16.30 -3.80 -13.58
CA VAL A 23 15.23 -2.91 -13.09
C VAL A 23 14.15 -3.70 -12.37
N VAL A 24 13.65 -4.79 -12.95
CA VAL A 24 12.57 -5.58 -12.36
C VAL A 24 12.98 -6.29 -11.06
N ASN A 25 14.26 -6.65 -10.91
CA ASN A 25 14.73 -7.40 -9.73
C ASN A 25 15.29 -6.50 -8.61
N PHE A 26 15.68 -5.25 -8.92
CA PHE A 26 16.39 -4.38 -7.97
C PHE A 26 15.71 -3.03 -7.74
N TYR A 27 14.69 -2.67 -8.50
CA TYR A 27 13.88 -1.48 -8.24
C TYR A 27 12.64 -1.90 -7.45
N ASP A 28 12.45 -1.30 -6.27
CA ASP A 28 11.35 -1.63 -5.36
C ASP A 28 10.18 -0.69 -5.68
N ASP A 29 9.10 -1.23 -6.29
CA ASP A 29 7.88 -0.48 -6.57
C ASP A 29 7.02 -0.43 -5.30
N SER A 30 7.42 0.39 -4.33
CA SER A 30 6.63 0.59 -3.10
C SER A 30 5.49 1.60 -3.32
N PRO A 31 4.26 1.32 -2.84
CA PRO A 31 3.18 2.30 -2.78
C PRO A 31 3.53 3.60 -2.05
N SER A 32 4.58 3.60 -1.21
CA SER A 32 5.09 4.81 -0.55
C SER A 32 5.72 5.81 -1.52
N ASP A 33 6.20 5.35 -2.67
CA ASP A 33 6.94 6.16 -3.64
C ASP A 33 6.03 6.67 -4.78
N MET A 34 4.74 6.30 -4.75
CA MET A 34 3.73 6.79 -5.67
C MET A 34 3.45 8.27 -5.46
N GLU A 35 3.12 8.98 -6.55
CA GLU A 35 2.58 10.33 -6.45
C GLU A 35 1.27 10.29 -5.62
N TRP A 36 1.07 11.30 -4.77
CA TRP A 36 0.00 11.30 -3.76
C TRP A 36 -1.40 10.99 -4.32
N GLY A 37 -1.72 11.45 -5.53
CA GLY A 37 -3.01 11.22 -6.18
C GLY A 37 -3.18 9.78 -6.69
N ASP A 38 -2.09 9.18 -7.18
CA ASP A 38 -2.08 7.77 -7.58
C ASP A 38 -2.18 6.86 -6.37
N ARG A 39 -1.45 7.18 -5.29
CA ARG A 39 -1.53 6.47 -4.00
C ARG A 39 -2.94 6.49 -3.43
N GLU A 40 -3.61 7.64 -3.45
CA GLU A 40 -5.00 7.78 -2.98
C GLU A 40 -5.96 6.87 -3.76
N SER A 41 -5.86 6.91 -5.10
CA SER A 41 -6.69 6.10 -5.99
C SER A 41 -6.39 4.61 -5.84
N TYR A 42 -5.13 4.25 -5.66
CA TYR A 42 -4.67 2.89 -5.41
C TYR A 42 -5.22 2.36 -4.07
N ASN A 43 -5.00 3.08 -2.97
CA ASN A 43 -5.48 2.71 -1.64
C ASN A 43 -6.99 2.48 -1.64
N LYS A 44 -7.76 3.40 -2.26
CA LYS A 44 -9.23 3.28 -2.37
C LYS A 44 -9.65 1.98 -3.08
N GLN A 45 -9.02 1.66 -4.20
CA GLN A 45 -9.34 0.47 -4.98
C GLN A 45 -8.88 -0.83 -4.30
N TYR A 46 -7.72 -0.79 -3.66
CA TYR A 46 -7.14 -1.94 -2.96
C TYR A 46 -7.95 -2.29 -1.72
N ILE A 47 -8.19 -1.30 -0.85
CA ILE A 47 -8.98 -1.45 0.38
C ILE A 47 -10.39 -1.94 0.07
N GLY A 48 -10.99 -1.47 -1.03
CA GLY A 48 -12.32 -1.90 -1.48
C GLY A 48 -12.43 -3.39 -1.85
N LYS A 49 -11.30 -4.11 -1.99
CA LYS A 49 -11.25 -5.55 -2.30
C LYS A 49 -10.87 -6.41 -1.09
N LEU A 50 -10.52 -5.79 0.04
CA LEU A 50 -10.08 -6.52 1.23
C LEU A 50 -11.20 -7.38 1.79
N THR A 51 -10.82 -8.55 2.28
CA THR A 51 -11.71 -9.46 2.99
C THR A 51 -11.24 -9.57 4.43
N LEU A 52 -12.17 -9.40 5.37
CA LEU A 52 -11.91 -9.56 6.80
C LEU A 52 -11.31 -10.94 7.09
N GLU A 53 -10.47 -11.02 8.11
CA GLU A 53 -9.80 -12.23 8.59
C GLU A 53 -8.83 -12.90 7.58
N LYS A 54 -8.78 -12.43 6.34
CA LYS A 54 -7.85 -12.91 5.29
C LYS A 54 -6.70 -11.94 5.02
N PHE A 55 -6.76 -10.76 5.61
CA PHE A 55 -5.76 -9.72 5.48
C PHE A 55 -5.18 -9.40 6.86
N ASN A 56 -3.87 -9.23 6.94
CA ASN A 56 -3.18 -8.90 8.18
C ASN A 56 -2.39 -7.60 8.10
N PHE A 57 -1.88 -7.15 9.24
CA PHE A 57 -1.17 -5.89 9.36
C PHE A 57 0.12 -5.86 8.53
N GLU A 58 0.87 -6.96 8.50
CA GLU A 58 2.10 -7.07 7.72
C GLU A 58 1.82 -6.91 6.22
N GLN A 59 0.76 -7.55 5.72
CA GLN A 59 0.28 -7.36 4.35
C GLN A 59 -0.18 -5.93 4.10
N ALA A 60 -0.78 -5.25 5.09
CA ALA A 60 -1.12 -3.84 4.95
C ALA A 60 0.12 -2.98 4.71
N ILE A 61 1.21 -3.24 5.42
CA ILE A 61 2.47 -2.51 5.24
C ILE A 61 3.12 -2.82 3.89
N GLU A 62 3.12 -4.10 3.48
CA GLU A 62 3.68 -4.52 2.19
C GLU A 62 2.90 -3.93 1.00
N GLU A 63 1.57 -3.93 1.09
CA GLU A 63 0.70 -3.64 -0.05
C GLU A 63 0.19 -2.19 -0.09
N LEU A 64 0.08 -1.50 1.06
CA LEU A 64 -0.39 -0.10 1.14
C LEU A 64 0.70 0.87 1.62
N GLY A 65 1.86 0.35 2.02
CA GLY A 65 2.94 1.12 2.63
C GLY A 65 2.63 1.57 4.05
N SER A 66 3.40 2.55 4.55
CA SER A 66 3.18 3.11 5.89
C SER A 66 1.84 3.89 5.95
N PRO A 67 1.00 3.65 6.96
CA PRO A 67 -0.25 4.39 7.14
C PRO A 67 -0.01 5.87 7.47
N ASP A 68 -0.95 6.73 7.10
CA ASP A 68 -0.89 8.17 7.38
C ASP A 68 -1.08 8.46 8.88
N ILE A 69 -1.95 7.69 9.55
CA ILE A 69 -2.22 7.77 10.99
C ILE A 69 -2.32 6.36 11.54
N THR A 70 -1.83 6.14 12.76
CA THR A 70 -1.97 4.86 13.48
C THR A 70 -2.31 5.11 14.94
N GLU A 71 -3.29 4.38 15.46
CA GLU A 71 -3.61 4.32 16.88
C GLU A 71 -3.62 2.85 17.32
N ALA A 72 -3.18 2.55 18.54
CA ALA A 72 -3.18 1.19 19.06
C ALA A 72 -3.49 1.18 20.56
N LYS A 73 -4.18 0.12 21.00
CA LYS A 73 -4.53 -0.16 22.39
C LYS A 73 -4.29 -1.64 22.67
N LYS A 74 -3.93 -1.96 23.92
CA LYS A 74 -3.92 -3.34 24.41
C LYS A 74 -5.01 -3.48 25.46
N ILE A 75 -5.87 -4.47 25.30
CA ILE A 75 -6.96 -4.78 26.22
C ILE A 75 -6.83 -6.25 26.60
N ASP A 76 -6.64 -6.52 27.88
CA ASP A 76 -6.31 -7.85 28.40
C ASP A 76 -5.12 -8.48 27.65
N GLU A 77 -5.37 -9.58 26.94
CA GLU A 77 -4.38 -10.29 26.13
C GLU A 77 -4.38 -9.87 24.65
N ASP A 78 -5.40 -9.14 24.20
CA ASP A 78 -5.60 -8.75 22.82
C ASP A 78 -4.96 -7.38 22.50
N SER A 79 -4.29 -7.30 21.36
CA SER A 79 -3.76 -6.07 20.77
C SER A 79 -4.69 -5.57 19.67
N PHE A 80 -5.15 -4.33 19.77
CA PHE A 80 -5.96 -3.68 18.77
C PHE A 80 -5.19 -2.52 18.15
N GLN A 81 -5.18 -2.43 16.83
CA GLN A 81 -4.51 -1.36 16.10
C GLN A 81 -5.42 -0.90 14.97
N VAL A 82 -5.68 0.40 14.90
CA VAL A 82 -6.36 1.01 13.77
C VAL A 82 -5.35 1.83 12.96
N THR A 83 -5.33 1.60 11.67
CA THR A 83 -4.51 2.37 10.72
C THR A 83 -5.39 3.12 9.75
N PHE A 84 -4.93 4.27 9.29
CA PHE A 84 -5.64 5.13 8.37
C PHE A 84 -4.81 5.33 7.12
N TYR A 85 -5.40 5.03 5.97
CA TYR A 85 -4.80 5.28 4.66
C TYR A 85 -5.64 6.30 3.92
N ARG A 86 -4.99 7.30 3.33
CA ARG A 86 -5.67 8.30 2.49
C ARG A 86 -6.32 7.61 1.29
N THR A 87 -7.62 7.84 1.11
CA THR A 87 -8.44 7.24 0.04
C THR A 87 -9.33 8.26 -0.68
N GLN A 88 -9.37 9.50 -0.19
CA GLN A 88 -10.12 10.58 -0.81
C GLN A 88 -9.53 11.95 -0.48
N HIS A 89 -9.61 12.85 -1.45
CA HIS A 89 -9.27 14.25 -1.26
C HIS A 89 -10.49 15.05 -0.76
N VAL A 90 -10.36 15.70 0.40
CA VAL A 90 -11.38 16.62 0.94
C VAL A 90 -10.85 18.06 0.91
N LYS A 91 -9.58 18.29 1.26
CA LYS A 91 -8.99 19.65 1.34
C LYS A 91 -7.57 19.68 0.76
N SER A 92 -7.22 20.81 0.14
CA SER A 92 -5.88 21.07 -0.43
C SER A 92 -5.04 21.97 0.49
N ASP A 93 -4.98 21.67 1.78
CA ASP A 93 -4.21 22.44 2.78
C ASP A 93 -2.83 21.84 3.09
N GLY A 94 -2.49 20.71 2.47
CA GLY A 94 -1.21 20.03 2.62
C GLY A 94 -1.13 19.11 3.84
N PHE A 95 -2.22 18.95 4.59
CA PHE A 95 -2.31 18.01 5.69
C PHE A 95 -3.23 16.84 5.32
N THR A 96 -2.96 15.65 5.88
CA THR A 96 -3.87 14.51 5.77
C THR A 96 -4.67 14.42 7.05
N THR A 97 -5.99 14.34 6.93
CA THR A 97 -6.93 14.28 8.05
C THR A 97 -7.73 12.98 8.03
N GLN A 98 -8.30 12.56 9.18
CA GLN A 98 -9.00 11.27 9.26
C GLN A 98 -10.21 11.19 8.31
N ASP A 99 -10.87 12.31 8.01
CA ASP A 99 -11.98 12.40 7.04
C ASP A 99 -11.55 12.20 5.57
N GLU A 100 -10.24 12.17 5.30
CA GLU A 100 -9.65 11.85 4.00
C GLU A 100 -9.19 10.39 3.89
N CYS A 101 -9.35 9.61 4.97
CA CYS A 101 -8.81 8.27 5.10
C CYS A 101 -9.88 7.20 5.26
N THR A 102 -9.52 5.97 4.88
CA THR A 102 -10.24 4.76 5.26
C THR A 102 -9.49 4.06 6.39
N ALA A 103 -10.18 3.81 7.50
CA ALA A 103 -9.62 3.09 8.64
C ALA A 103 -9.61 1.58 8.40
N LEU A 104 -8.56 0.89 8.86
CA LEU A 104 -8.45 -0.56 8.93
C LEU A 104 -8.18 -0.95 10.39
N LEU A 105 -9.09 -1.70 11.01
CA LEU A 105 -8.93 -2.17 12.39
C LEU A 105 -8.43 -3.60 12.40
N PHE A 106 -7.31 -3.81 13.08
CA PHE A 106 -6.68 -5.09 13.29
C PHE A 106 -6.82 -5.53 14.74
N LYS A 107 -7.13 -6.81 14.95
CA LYS A 107 -7.07 -7.50 16.23
C LYS A 107 -6.00 -8.59 16.15
N ASN A 108 -4.97 -8.50 16.99
CA ASN A 108 -3.80 -9.39 16.97
C ASN A 108 -3.20 -9.55 15.56
N GLY A 109 -3.15 -8.44 14.81
CA GLY A 109 -2.66 -8.40 13.44
C GLY A 109 -3.68 -8.82 12.37
N SER A 110 -4.84 -9.37 12.71
CA SER A 110 -5.88 -9.78 11.73
C SER A 110 -6.90 -8.67 11.49
N LEU A 111 -7.24 -8.39 10.22
CA LEU A 111 -8.21 -7.36 9.85
C LEU A 111 -9.64 -7.75 10.26
N ILE A 112 -10.27 -6.97 11.13
CA ILE A 112 -11.62 -7.23 11.65
C ILE A 112 -12.67 -6.21 11.24
N ALA A 113 -12.29 -4.99 10.83
CA ALA A 113 -13.21 -3.98 10.33
C ALA A 113 -12.54 -2.97 9.38
N ILE A 114 -13.34 -2.34 8.52
CA ILE A 114 -12.91 -1.36 7.50
C ILE A 114 -13.83 -0.13 7.52
N GLY A 115 -13.27 1.06 7.36
CA GLY A 115 -13.98 2.33 7.24
C GLY A 115 -14.46 2.88 8.58
N ASN A 116 -15.55 3.66 8.57
CA ASN A 116 -16.06 4.34 9.77
C ASN A 116 -16.37 3.37 10.91
N THR A 117 -16.92 2.19 10.59
CA THR A 117 -17.22 1.16 11.58
C THR A 117 -15.96 0.63 12.28
N ALA A 118 -14.81 0.62 11.59
CA ALA A 118 -13.54 0.23 12.17
C ALA A 118 -13.11 1.20 13.27
N TYR A 119 -13.20 2.51 13.02
CA TYR A 119 -12.84 3.51 14.01
C TYR A 119 -13.83 3.58 15.16
N GLU A 120 -15.14 3.49 14.88
CA GLU A 120 -16.18 3.43 15.90
C GLU A 120 -15.97 2.24 16.85
N GLN A 121 -15.69 1.06 16.31
CA GLN A 121 -15.36 -0.12 17.12
C GLN A 121 -14.11 0.13 17.97
N PHE A 122 -13.05 0.69 17.38
CA PHE A 122 -11.81 0.99 18.11
C PHE A 122 -11.99 1.99 19.26
N GLN A 123 -12.90 2.96 19.12
CA GLN A 123 -13.22 3.91 20.18
C GLN A 123 -14.05 3.29 21.32
N GLN A 124 -14.82 2.24 21.02
CA GLN A 124 -15.66 1.53 21.99
C GLN A 124 -14.91 0.43 22.78
N LEU A 125 -13.69 0.09 22.34
CA LEU A 125 -12.72 -0.74 23.04
C LEU A 125 -12.11 0.02 24.25
#